data_AF-A0A958YS29-F1
#
_entry.id   AF-A0A958YS29-F1
#
_cell.length_a   1.000
_cell.length_b   1.000
_cell.length_c   1.000
_cell.angle_alpha   90.00
_cell.angle_beta   90.00
_cell.angle_gamma   90.00
#
_symmetry.space_group_name_H-M   'P 1'
#
loop_
_entity.id
_entity.type
_entity.pdbx_description
1 polymer ?
#
loop_
_entity_poly.entity_id
_entity_poly.type
_entity_poly.pdbx_seq_one_letter_code
_entity_poly.pdbx_strand_id
1 'polypeptide(L)'
;MKKITLTLLLFLAVLFAQAQAVFINELHYDNTGGDVDEGFEIAGPSGTDLTGWKVELYNGSNGTDYGTINLSGVIPDEGAGFGALGFFASGIQNGAPDGLALIDAANTVIQFLSYEGSFTATSGTANGMTSTDIGVFEPSSSPIGESLQLIGTGSLYGDFTWSGPTTASSGLINTGQTFVGSGSGSSPTITCPADITVNNAAGTCGAEVSFTGFAMDAEDGNISSSIIATPASGSTFPVGVNTVTLSVTDSDNNTATCQFTITVVDNEAPVAICQNITIELDPITGTATIDPTEVDNGSSDLCGAVSLSLDVSSFDCSMTGANTVILTVTDNAGNSSTCTATVTVQDTTAPIITCLGEASGPSVFINEIHYDNAGTDEGEAIEIAGPSGTDLSTYSIVLYNGNGGTEYNTVNLSGTIDDEGNGFGAVNFEIADIQNGSPDGIVLANNGNVIQFLSYEGSFTAVDGVASGLTSTDIGVSEGSGTPIGESLQLSGTGTYYPDFTWNAPTAATPGTINVGQIYIAPTTSSTDVYLDANGMASVDPNDLLVSVDEACGYTV
;
A
#
# COMPACT_ATOMS: atom_id res chain seq x y z
N MET A 1 -22.07 5.02 64.56
CA MET A 1 -20.68 4.89 65.03
C MET A 1 -19.84 5.92 64.30
N LYS A 2 -18.98 6.63 65.03
CA LYS A 2 -18.32 7.88 64.62
C LYS A 2 -17.34 7.66 63.47
N LYS A 3 -17.39 8.51 62.43
CA LYS A 3 -16.26 8.73 61.51
C LYS A 3 -15.16 9.44 62.29
N ILE A 4 -14.03 8.77 62.47
CA ILE A 4 -12.80 9.39 62.99
C ILE A 4 -12.00 9.81 61.77
N THR A 5 -11.95 11.12 61.51
CA THR A 5 -11.00 11.72 60.58
C THR A 5 -9.68 11.86 61.33
N LEU A 6 -8.68 11.07 60.94
CA LEU A 6 -7.33 11.16 61.49
C LEU A 6 -6.56 12.24 60.71
N THR A 7 -6.59 13.47 61.22
CA THR A 7 -5.70 14.54 60.75
C THR A 7 -4.31 14.25 61.32
N LEU A 8 -3.45 13.61 60.53
CA LEU A 8 -2.04 13.43 60.87
C LEU A 8 -1.32 14.78 60.67
N LEU A 9 -1.18 15.53 61.76
CA LEU A 9 -0.35 16.72 61.81
C LEU A 9 1.12 16.26 61.82
N LEU A 10 1.74 16.18 60.64
CA LEU A 10 3.15 15.89 60.50
C LEU A 10 3.96 17.15 60.85
N PHE A 11 4.28 17.32 62.14
CA PHE A 11 5.40 18.17 62.56
C PHE A 11 6.54 17.25 62.98
N LEU A 12 7.18 16.66 61.98
CA LEU A 12 8.51 16.12 62.10
C LEU A 12 9.40 17.02 61.25
N ALA A 13 10.07 17.97 61.89
CA ALA A 13 11.21 18.64 61.29
C ALA A 13 12.30 17.56 61.14
N VAL A 14 12.19 16.76 60.09
CA VAL A 14 13.31 16.00 59.56
C VAL A 14 14.21 17.07 58.97
N LEU A 15 15.28 17.42 59.69
CA LEU A 15 16.46 17.96 59.03
C LEU A 15 16.86 16.89 58.02
N PHE A 16 16.46 17.08 56.76
CA PHE A 16 17.18 16.48 55.66
C PHE A 16 18.59 17.05 55.74
N ALA A 17 19.52 16.31 56.32
CA ALA A 17 20.91 16.42 55.90
C ALA A 17 20.87 16.08 54.41
N GLN A 18 20.82 17.09 53.54
CA GLN A 18 21.03 16.87 52.13
C GLN A 18 22.39 16.18 52.00
N ALA A 19 22.44 15.13 51.17
CA ALA A 19 23.69 14.48 50.81
C ALA A 19 24.62 15.55 50.22
N GLN A 20 25.56 16.02 51.04
CA GLN A 20 26.42 17.13 50.68
C GLN A 20 27.63 16.60 49.93
N ALA A 21 27.51 16.58 48.60
CA ALA A 21 28.54 16.05 47.71
C ALA A 21 29.67 17.05 47.43
N VAL A 22 29.41 18.36 47.50
CA VAL A 22 30.45 19.42 47.36
C VAL A 22 30.66 20.09 48.71
N PHE A 23 31.90 20.12 49.18
CA PHE A 23 32.23 20.58 50.53
C PHE A 23 33.65 21.14 50.65
N ILE A 24 33.88 21.93 51.70
CA ILE A 24 35.20 22.40 52.13
C ILE A 24 35.99 21.21 52.65
N ASN A 25 37.13 20.93 52.03
CA ASN A 25 37.92 19.72 52.21
C ASN A 25 39.20 19.91 53.02
N GLU A 26 39.82 21.08 52.91
CA GLU A 26 41.09 21.44 53.54
C GLU A 26 41.07 22.94 53.87
N LEU A 27 41.73 23.34 54.97
CA LEU A 27 41.86 24.71 55.45
C LEU A 27 43.29 24.96 55.93
N HIS A 28 43.89 26.07 55.49
CA HIS A 28 45.17 26.55 56.01
C HIS A 28 45.10 28.05 56.28
N TYR A 29 45.36 28.46 57.53
CA TYR A 29 45.11 29.80 58.02
C TYR A 29 46.16 30.33 59.03
N ASP A 30 47.02 29.50 59.64
CA ASP A 30 48.07 29.97 60.56
C ASP A 30 49.32 29.07 60.52
N ASN A 31 50.52 29.69 60.46
CA ASN A 31 51.80 28.98 60.48
C ASN A 31 52.99 29.82 60.99
N THR A 32 54.09 29.12 61.25
CA THR A 32 55.37 29.70 61.64
C THR A 32 55.95 30.54 60.50
N GLY A 33 55.84 31.86 60.57
CA GLY A 33 56.44 32.76 59.59
C GLY A 33 55.51 33.84 59.04
N GLY A 34 54.22 33.77 59.39
CA GLY A 34 53.17 34.70 59.00
C GLY A 34 52.53 34.31 57.68
N ASP A 35 51.24 33.97 57.73
CA ASP A 35 50.24 33.92 56.64
C ASP A 35 50.74 33.41 55.26
N VAL A 36 51.69 32.47 55.24
CA VAL A 36 52.20 31.86 53.99
C VAL A 36 51.25 30.74 53.56
N ASP A 37 50.85 30.72 52.29
CA ASP A 37 50.02 29.68 51.67
C ASP A 37 48.59 29.54 52.24
N GLU A 38 48.05 30.60 52.87
CA GLU A 38 46.66 30.59 53.35
C GLU A 38 45.65 30.27 52.23
N GLY A 39 44.63 29.48 52.57
CA GLY A 39 43.62 29.06 51.62
C GLY A 39 42.71 27.96 52.13
N PHE A 40 41.87 27.49 51.21
CA PHE A 40 40.95 26.38 51.44
C PHE A 40 40.83 25.54 50.18
N GLU A 41 40.34 24.32 50.34
CA GLU A 41 40.08 23.40 49.23
C GLU A 41 38.61 23.01 49.18
N ILE A 42 38.07 22.82 47.98
CA ILE A 42 36.73 22.29 47.76
C ILE A 42 36.85 20.91 47.10
N ALA A 43 36.23 19.90 47.70
CA ALA A 43 36.12 18.56 47.12
C ALA A 43 34.68 18.25 46.70
N GLY A 44 34.53 17.36 45.71
CA GLY A 44 33.23 16.86 45.28
C GLY A 44 33.30 15.99 44.02
N PRO A 45 32.15 15.68 43.40
CA PRO A 45 32.11 14.87 42.19
C PRO A 45 32.92 15.52 41.07
N SER A 46 33.75 14.71 40.41
CA SER A 46 34.50 15.11 39.23
C SER A 46 33.57 15.67 38.15
N GLY A 47 34.02 16.70 37.44
CA GLY A 47 33.20 17.40 36.44
C GLY A 47 32.27 18.47 37.01
N THR A 48 32.20 18.65 38.34
CA THR A 48 31.46 19.76 38.95
C THR A 48 32.12 21.09 38.60
N ASP A 49 31.38 21.96 37.91
CA ASP A 49 31.80 23.34 37.59
C ASP A 49 31.44 24.28 38.75
N LEU A 50 32.47 24.87 39.36
CA LEU A 50 32.34 25.82 40.47
C LEU A 50 32.08 27.25 40.01
N THR A 51 31.87 27.49 38.72
CA THR A 51 31.49 28.81 38.20
C THR A 51 30.22 29.31 38.87
N GLY A 52 30.30 30.48 39.50
CA GLY A 52 29.18 31.10 40.22
C GLY A 52 29.07 30.70 41.70
N TRP A 53 29.82 29.68 42.15
CA TRP A 53 29.97 29.39 43.57
C TRP A 53 30.89 30.43 44.23
N LYS A 54 30.77 30.58 45.54
CA LYS A 54 31.61 31.50 46.33
C LYS A 54 31.84 31.00 47.74
N VAL A 55 32.90 31.47 48.36
CA VAL A 55 33.13 31.38 49.80
C VAL A 55 33.10 32.77 50.40
N GLU A 56 32.26 32.96 51.42
CA GLU A 56 32.21 34.19 52.21
C GLU A 56 32.95 33.98 53.54
N LEU A 57 33.79 34.94 53.92
CA LEU A 57 34.61 34.93 55.13
C LEU A 57 33.93 35.75 56.22
N TYR A 58 33.91 35.23 57.45
CA TYR A 58 33.19 35.78 58.59
C TYR A 58 34.08 35.93 59.81
N ASN A 59 33.96 37.09 60.47
CA ASN A 59 34.64 37.38 61.72
C ASN A 59 33.72 36.99 62.88
N GLY A 60 34.08 35.99 63.67
CA GLY A 60 33.20 35.47 64.71
C GLY A 60 33.14 36.31 65.97
N SER A 61 34.01 37.32 66.14
CA SER A 61 33.91 38.27 67.25
C SER A 61 32.66 39.18 67.17
N ASN A 62 32.15 39.42 65.96
CA ASN A 62 30.98 40.26 65.70
C ASN A 62 29.94 39.61 64.74
N GLY A 63 30.27 38.46 64.16
CA GLY A 63 29.45 37.69 63.23
C GLY A 63 29.36 38.29 61.81
N THR A 64 30.10 39.36 61.49
CA THR A 64 29.96 40.02 60.19
C THR A 64 30.84 39.38 59.12
N ASP A 65 30.31 39.27 57.89
CA ASP A 65 31.10 38.95 56.71
C ASP A 65 32.07 40.09 56.38
N TYR A 66 33.29 39.75 55.98
CA TYR A 66 34.34 40.73 55.66
C TYR A 66 35.04 40.49 54.33
N GLY A 67 34.74 39.37 53.66
CA GLY A 67 35.35 39.02 52.38
C GLY A 67 34.51 38.03 51.60
N THR A 68 34.64 38.06 50.28
CA THR A 68 34.02 37.09 49.37
C THR A 68 35.04 36.65 48.33
N ILE A 69 35.18 35.34 48.17
CA ILE A 69 36.06 34.70 47.20
C ILE A 69 35.18 33.96 46.21
N ASN A 70 35.14 34.43 44.97
CA ASN A 70 34.39 33.75 43.91
C ASN A 70 35.19 32.53 43.44
N LEU A 71 34.52 31.39 43.35
CA LEU A 71 35.12 30.15 42.87
C LEU A 71 34.97 30.05 41.35
N SER A 72 35.89 29.29 40.75
CA SER A 72 35.83 28.93 39.33
C SER A 72 36.70 27.70 39.09
N GLY A 73 36.45 27.01 37.99
CA GLY A 73 37.15 25.77 37.64
C GLY A 73 36.25 24.55 37.78
N VAL A 74 36.71 23.44 37.21
CA VAL A 74 36.01 22.15 37.22
C VAL A 74 36.79 21.21 38.10
N ILE A 75 36.12 20.57 39.06
CA ILE A 75 36.74 19.58 39.95
C ILE A 75 37.27 18.42 39.09
N PRO A 76 38.57 18.08 39.17
CA PRO A 76 39.15 16.98 38.39
C PRO A 76 38.68 15.61 38.90
N ASP A 77 38.94 14.54 38.13
CA ASP A 77 38.84 13.17 38.64
C ASP A 77 40.23 12.73 39.11
N GLU A 78 40.37 12.58 40.41
CA GLU A 78 41.57 12.08 41.07
C GLU A 78 41.39 10.65 41.60
N GLY A 79 40.19 10.08 41.43
CA GLY A 79 39.87 8.72 41.82
C GLY A 79 38.39 8.55 42.16
N ALA A 80 37.83 7.40 41.76
CA ALA A 80 36.45 7.00 42.06
C ALA A 80 35.36 8.02 41.64
N GLY A 81 35.66 8.90 40.69
CA GLY A 81 34.73 9.93 40.19
C GLY A 81 34.68 11.18 41.07
N PHE A 82 35.65 11.40 41.95
CA PHE A 82 35.79 12.57 42.82
C PHE A 82 37.17 13.22 42.66
N GLY A 83 37.29 14.47 43.10
CA GLY A 83 38.56 15.18 43.20
C GLY A 83 38.42 16.45 44.04
N ALA A 84 39.49 17.24 44.06
CA ALA A 84 39.55 18.46 44.84
C ALA A 84 40.14 19.64 44.05
N LEU A 85 39.82 20.86 44.47
CA LEU A 85 40.33 22.09 43.87
C LEU A 85 40.70 23.10 44.96
N GLY A 86 41.98 23.49 45.00
CA GLY A 86 42.53 24.42 45.97
C GLY A 86 42.37 25.90 45.59
N PHE A 87 42.12 26.75 46.58
CA PHE A 87 41.97 28.19 46.45
C PHE A 87 42.84 28.92 47.48
N PHE A 88 43.86 29.62 46.98
CA PHE A 88 44.71 30.47 47.83
C PHE A 88 44.03 31.80 48.12
N ALA A 89 44.00 32.18 49.40
CA ALA A 89 43.40 33.43 49.86
C ALA A 89 44.10 33.91 51.13
N SER A 90 44.59 35.15 51.09
CA SER A 90 45.21 35.79 52.26
C SER A 90 44.17 36.45 53.17
N GLY A 91 44.43 36.46 54.48
CA GLY A 91 43.62 37.15 55.49
C GLY A 91 42.30 36.44 55.75
N ILE A 92 42.31 35.11 55.76
CA ILE A 92 41.12 34.31 56.13
C ILE A 92 40.93 34.21 57.65
N GLN A 93 41.92 34.65 58.43
CA GLN A 93 41.78 34.99 59.84
C GLN A 93 41.56 36.50 60.03
N ASN A 94 40.57 36.89 60.82
CA ASN A 94 40.31 38.30 61.13
C ASN A 94 39.72 38.50 62.54
N GLY A 95 39.70 37.47 63.39
CA GLY A 95 39.35 37.58 64.80
C GLY A 95 38.63 36.35 65.30
N ALA A 96 39.31 35.56 66.13
CA ALA A 96 38.81 34.29 66.65
C ALA A 96 37.44 34.40 67.39
N PRO A 97 36.52 33.44 67.21
CA PRO A 97 36.57 32.39 66.19
C PRO A 97 36.38 32.96 64.78
N ASP A 98 36.96 32.35 63.76
CA ASP A 98 36.78 32.76 62.36
C ASP A 98 35.99 31.69 61.58
N GLY A 99 35.35 32.06 60.47
CA GLY A 99 34.51 31.13 59.72
C GLY A 99 34.39 31.38 58.22
N LEU A 100 34.03 30.32 57.49
CA LEU A 100 33.85 30.30 56.05
C LEU A 100 32.48 29.70 55.70
N ALA A 101 31.72 30.39 54.86
CA ALA A 101 30.48 29.87 54.29
C ALA A 101 30.67 29.51 52.82
N LEU A 102 30.57 28.23 52.47
CA LEU A 102 30.51 27.75 51.09
C LEU A 102 29.09 27.95 50.56
N ILE A 103 28.97 28.64 49.43
CA ILE A 103 27.68 29.04 48.84
C ILE A 103 27.65 28.62 47.37
N ASP A 104 26.56 27.97 46.97
CA ASP A 104 26.37 27.50 45.59
C ASP A 104 26.03 28.63 44.61
N ALA A 105 25.99 28.30 43.32
CA ALA A 105 25.62 29.25 42.26
C ALA A 105 24.17 29.77 42.35
N ALA A 106 23.30 29.10 43.11
CA ALA A 106 21.95 29.56 43.42
C ALA A 106 21.89 30.48 44.65
N ASN A 107 23.05 30.81 45.22
CA ASN A 107 23.21 31.63 46.42
C ASN A 107 22.67 30.97 47.70
N THR A 108 22.71 29.63 47.76
CA THR A 108 22.35 28.80 48.92
C THR A 108 23.59 28.49 49.74
N VAL A 109 23.54 28.66 51.07
CA VAL A 109 24.63 28.24 51.97
C VAL A 109 24.65 26.71 52.05
N ILE A 110 25.73 26.12 51.53
CA ILE A 110 26.00 24.68 51.51
C ILE A 110 26.71 24.24 52.79
N GLN A 111 27.64 25.07 53.27
CA GLN A 111 28.39 24.81 54.48
C GLN A 111 28.65 26.13 55.18
N PHE A 112 28.54 26.17 56.50
CA PHE A 112 29.05 27.27 57.31
C PHE A 112 29.90 26.69 58.43
N LEU A 113 31.21 26.71 58.21
CA LEU A 113 32.21 26.15 59.11
C LEU A 113 32.93 27.27 59.86
N SER A 114 33.38 26.97 61.07
CA SER A 114 34.27 27.84 61.83
C SER A 114 35.38 27.04 62.49
N TYR A 115 36.42 27.74 62.90
CA TYR A 115 37.52 27.19 63.67
C TYR A 115 37.74 28.05 64.91
N GLU A 116 38.31 27.44 65.95
CA GLU A 116 38.50 28.03 67.29
C GLU A 116 37.19 28.35 68.03
N GLY A 117 36.08 27.72 67.63
CA GLY A 117 34.76 27.86 68.24
C GLY A 117 33.66 28.18 67.23
N SER A 118 32.40 28.15 67.67
CA SER A 118 31.22 28.45 66.85
C SER A 118 30.66 29.85 67.12
N PHE A 119 30.08 30.49 66.11
CA PHE A 119 29.38 31.77 66.25
C PHE A 119 28.18 31.88 65.29
N THR A 120 27.33 32.88 65.48
CA THR A 120 26.20 33.16 64.59
C THR A 120 26.52 34.34 63.69
N ALA A 121 26.34 34.16 62.38
CA ALA A 121 26.53 35.25 61.42
C ALA A 121 25.44 36.32 61.58
N THR A 122 25.82 37.59 61.45
CA THR A 122 24.96 38.77 61.59
C THR A 122 24.81 39.56 60.29
N SER A 123 25.54 39.17 59.24
CA SER A 123 25.46 39.70 57.87
C SER A 123 25.79 38.62 56.84
N GLY A 124 26.00 38.99 55.57
CA GLY A 124 26.31 38.05 54.48
C GLY A 124 25.18 37.06 54.11
N THR A 125 25.51 36.09 53.27
CA THR A 125 24.57 35.04 52.82
C THR A 125 24.20 34.08 53.95
N ALA A 126 25.08 33.89 54.93
CA ALA A 126 24.84 33.04 56.11
C ALA A 126 24.13 33.77 57.27
N ASN A 127 23.63 34.99 57.08
CA ASN A 127 23.01 35.79 58.14
C ASN A 127 21.96 35.00 58.94
N GLY A 128 22.14 34.92 60.26
CA GLY A 128 21.27 34.17 61.18
C GLY A 128 21.59 32.68 61.31
N MET A 129 22.54 32.14 60.54
CA MET A 129 23.03 30.77 60.68
C MET A 129 24.15 30.71 61.73
N THR A 130 24.19 29.63 62.50
CA THR A 130 25.30 29.33 63.42
C THR A 130 26.30 28.42 62.71
N SER A 131 27.58 28.77 62.76
CA SER A 131 28.66 27.98 62.17
C SER A 131 28.86 26.67 62.92
N THR A 132 29.36 25.67 62.21
CA THR A 132 29.81 24.41 62.81
C THR A 132 31.32 24.47 63.05
N ASP A 133 31.73 24.36 64.31
CA ASP A 133 33.14 24.28 64.68
C ASP A 133 33.74 22.96 64.16
N ILE A 134 34.84 23.06 63.40
CA ILE A 134 35.52 21.90 62.81
C ILE A 134 36.26 21.06 63.86
N GLY A 135 36.49 21.60 65.06
CA GLY A 135 37.02 20.86 66.21
C GLY A 135 38.54 20.60 66.18
N VAL A 136 39.24 21.12 65.17
CA VAL A 136 40.71 21.15 65.04
C VAL A 136 41.16 22.58 64.78
N PHE A 137 42.42 22.90 65.09
CA PHE A 137 42.96 24.25 64.87
C PHE A 137 44.46 24.24 64.57
N GLU A 138 44.94 25.27 63.89
CA GLU A 138 46.36 25.51 63.64
C GLU A 138 46.93 26.48 64.69
N PRO A 139 47.91 26.10 65.51
CA PRO A 139 48.64 27.06 66.33
C PRO A 139 49.66 27.87 65.50
N SER A 140 49.98 29.08 65.92
CA SER A 140 51.10 29.92 65.37
C SER A 140 52.49 29.27 65.30
N SER A 141 52.65 28.04 65.80
CA SER A 141 53.85 27.22 65.69
C SER A 141 53.75 26.09 64.65
N SER A 142 52.66 25.99 63.89
CA SER A 142 52.50 25.00 62.82
C SER A 142 53.61 25.17 61.78
N PRO A 143 54.27 24.10 61.32
CA PRO A 143 55.21 24.15 60.22
C PRO A 143 54.56 24.68 58.93
N ILE A 144 55.34 25.38 58.09
CA ILE A 144 54.91 25.75 56.74
C ILE A 144 54.64 24.47 55.93
N GLY A 145 53.51 24.43 55.22
CA GLY A 145 53.10 23.30 54.40
C GLY A 145 52.32 22.21 55.16
N GLU A 146 51.79 22.51 56.35
CA GLU A 146 50.76 21.72 57.01
C GLU A 146 49.41 22.45 56.97
N SER A 147 48.30 21.71 57.00
CA SER A 147 46.93 22.21 56.95
C SER A 147 45.97 21.33 57.76
N LEU A 148 44.76 21.83 58.02
CA LEU A 148 43.64 21.04 58.55
C LEU A 148 42.91 20.38 57.38
N GLN A 149 42.64 19.08 57.48
CA GLN A 149 42.15 18.26 56.37
C GLN A 149 41.04 17.30 56.81
N LEU A 150 40.11 17.01 55.92
CA LEU A 150 39.19 15.88 56.08
C LEU A 150 39.88 14.55 55.76
N ILE A 151 39.75 13.57 56.66
CA ILE A 151 40.21 12.18 56.48
C ILE A 151 39.03 11.21 56.65
N GLY A 152 39.18 9.98 56.14
CA GLY A 152 38.15 8.94 56.22
C GLY A 152 37.84 8.29 54.88
N THR A 153 36.76 7.52 54.82
CA THR A 153 36.33 6.82 53.60
C THR A 153 34.85 7.03 53.39
N GLY A 154 34.46 7.52 52.21
CA GLY A 154 33.06 7.84 51.91
C GLY A 154 32.87 8.63 50.63
N SER A 155 31.71 9.25 50.45
CA SER A 155 31.37 10.05 49.25
C SER A 155 30.65 11.36 49.58
N LEU A 156 30.29 11.58 50.84
CA LEU A 156 29.62 12.78 51.34
C LEU A 156 30.42 13.41 52.48
N TYR A 157 30.25 14.72 52.70
CA TYR A 157 30.93 15.45 53.78
C TYR A 157 30.88 14.74 55.15
N GLY A 158 29.71 14.18 55.50
CA GLY A 158 29.49 13.52 56.80
C GLY A 158 30.24 12.20 57.00
N ASP A 159 30.83 11.64 55.94
CA ASP A 159 31.61 10.41 56.01
C ASP A 159 33.06 10.65 56.46
N PHE A 160 33.48 11.92 56.46
CA PHE A 160 34.84 12.33 56.78
C PHE A 160 34.89 13.04 58.14
N THR A 161 36.08 13.11 58.72
CA THR A 161 36.34 13.79 59.99
C THR A 161 37.54 14.71 59.83
N TRP A 162 37.43 15.94 60.35
CA TRP A 162 38.54 16.89 60.36
C TRP A 162 39.69 16.37 61.22
N SER A 163 40.91 16.48 60.69
CA SER A 163 42.17 16.11 61.32
C SER A 163 43.25 17.13 60.95
N GLY A 164 44.37 17.11 61.67
CA GLY A 164 45.49 18.00 61.42
C GLY A 164 45.86 18.90 62.58
N PRO A 165 46.91 19.74 62.43
CA PRO A 165 47.65 19.98 61.17
C PRO A 165 48.41 18.75 60.62
N THR A 166 48.39 18.56 59.30
CA THR A 166 49.12 17.50 58.56
C THR A 166 49.65 18.06 57.24
N THR A 167 50.62 17.41 56.58
CA THR A 167 51.18 17.88 55.30
C THR A 167 50.09 18.21 54.27
N ALA A 168 50.07 19.46 53.81
CA ALA A 168 49.08 20.01 52.91
C ALA A 168 49.02 19.26 51.57
N SER A 169 47.82 19.12 51.03
CA SER A 169 47.53 18.43 49.76
C SER A 169 46.95 19.34 48.68
N SER A 170 46.80 20.63 48.96
CA SER A 170 46.28 21.68 48.07
C SER A 170 46.18 21.33 46.58
N GLY A 171 44.93 21.19 46.11
CA GLY A 171 44.58 20.84 44.75
C GLY A 171 44.62 19.33 44.47
N LEU A 172 44.71 18.50 45.53
CA LEU A 172 44.63 17.05 45.45
C LEU A 172 43.82 16.50 46.64
N ILE A 173 43.23 15.31 46.45
CA ILE A 173 42.56 14.58 47.55
C ILE A 173 43.50 14.43 48.76
N ASN A 174 42.97 14.72 49.96
CA ASN A 174 43.71 14.70 51.21
C ASN A 174 44.38 13.35 51.50
N THR A 175 45.55 13.41 52.15
CA THR A 175 46.22 12.18 52.59
C THR A 175 45.41 11.50 53.70
N GLY A 176 44.98 10.26 53.47
CA GLY A 176 44.10 9.54 54.40
C GLY A 176 42.60 9.75 54.14
N GLN A 177 42.26 10.45 53.05
CA GLN A 177 40.92 10.48 52.49
C GLN A 177 40.81 9.46 51.35
N THR A 178 39.70 8.73 51.30
CA THR A 178 39.42 7.78 50.22
C THR A 178 37.98 7.95 49.77
N PHE A 179 37.79 8.37 48.53
CA PHE A 179 36.45 8.44 47.94
C PHE A 179 35.99 7.06 47.46
N VAL A 180 34.73 6.72 47.75
CA VAL A 180 34.05 5.57 47.13
C VAL A 180 33.04 6.12 46.13
N GLY A 181 33.15 5.73 44.87
CA GLY A 181 32.24 6.20 43.81
C GLY A 181 30.81 5.77 44.09
N SER A 182 29.84 6.64 43.81
CA SER A 182 28.39 6.38 44.00
C SER A 182 27.79 5.35 43.03
N GLY A 183 28.49 4.23 42.76
CA GLY A 183 28.05 3.19 41.83
C GLY A 183 28.85 1.89 41.94
N SER A 184 29.16 1.42 43.16
CA SER A 184 29.94 0.19 43.37
C SER A 184 29.09 -1.05 43.68
N GLY A 185 27.83 -1.10 43.24
CA GLY A 185 27.11 -2.37 43.09
C GLY A 185 27.59 -3.10 41.85
N SER A 186 27.71 -4.42 41.88
CA SER A 186 27.93 -5.19 40.66
C SER A 186 26.72 -5.05 39.74
N SER A 187 26.90 -5.19 38.42
CA SER A 187 25.74 -5.16 37.52
C SER A 187 24.96 -6.47 37.62
N PRO A 188 23.62 -6.44 37.56
CA PRO A 188 22.83 -7.65 37.61
C PRO A 188 23.08 -8.53 36.38
N THR A 189 22.98 -9.84 36.56
CA THR A 189 22.96 -10.83 35.48
C THR A 189 21.52 -11.26 35.20
N ILE A 190 21.07 -11.13 33.96
CA ILE A 190 19.73 -11.54 33.52
C ILE A 190 19.80 -12.70 32.53
N THR A 191 18.94 -13.70 32.70
CA THR A 191 18.76 -14.86 31.82
C THR A 191 17.36 -14.83 31.23
N CYS A 192 17.29 -14.81 29.90
CA CYS A 192 16.03 -14.86 29.17
C CYS A 192 15.48 -16.30 29.07
N PRO A 193 14.16 -16.45 28.89
CA PRO A 193 13.57 -17.67 28.37
C PRO A 193 14.22 -18.10 27.04
N ALA A 194 14.04 -19.38 26.68
CA ALA A 194 14.25 -19.80 25.30
C ALA A 194 13.16 -19.19 24.38
N ASP A 195 13.43 -19.16 23.08
CA ASP A 195 12.42 -18.77 22.10
C ASP A 195 11.16 -19.65 22.21
N ILE A 196 10.00 -19.03 22.07
CA ILE A 196 8.70 -19.68 22.21
C ILE A 196 8.04 -19.76 20.84
N THR A 197 7.48 -20.92 20.48
CA THR A 197 6.62 -21.07 19.30
C THR A 197 5.26 -21.60 19.72
N VAL A 198 4.20 -20.88 19.33
CA VAL A 198 2.80 -21.24 19.61
C VAL A 198 1.96 -21.00 18.37
N ASN A 199 0.79 -21.63 18.31
CA ASN A 199 -0.21 -21.28 17.29
C ASN A 199 -1.05 -20.10 17.77
N ASN A 200 -1.67 -19.36 16.85
CA ASN A 200 -2.72 -18.41 17.18
C ASN A 200 -3.89 -19.10 17.91
N ALA A 201 -4.60 -18.32 18.72
CA ALA A 201 -5.81 -18.78 19.39
C ALA A 201 -7.00 -18.71 18.42
N ALA A 202 -7.88 -19.71 18.49
CA ALA A 202 -9.01 -19.86 17.57
C ALA A 202 -9.85 -18.58 17.42
N GLY A 203 -10.09 -18.17 16.19
CA GLY A 203 -10.82 -16.97 15.82
C GLY A 203 -10.06 -15.67 16.13
N THR A 204 -8.74 -15.72 16.27
CA THR A 204 -7.89 -14.54 16.53
C THR A 204 -6.57 -14.61 15.78
N CYS A 205 -5.98 -13.44 15.49
CA CYS A 205 -4.65 -13.35 14.87
C CYS A 205 -3.54 -13.09 15.86
N GLY A 206 -3.57 -13.84 16.96
CA GLY A 206 -2.54 -13.79 17.96
C GLY A 206 -2.70 -14.88 19.01
N ALA A 207 -1.74 -14.96 19.91
CA ALA A 207 -1.75 -15.87 21.03
C ALA A 207 -1.37 -15.11 22.31
N GLU A 208 -2.09 -15.37 23.39
CA GLU A 208 -1.64 -14.93 24.72
C GLU A 208 -0.49 -15.83 25.17
N VAL A 209 0.66 -15.22 25.49
CA VAL A 209 1.86 -15.98 25.89
C VAL A 209 2.37 -15.47 27.22
N SER A 210 2.51 -16.38 28.17
CA SER A 210 3.13 -16.13 29.47
C SER A 210 4.54 -16.71 29.51
N PHE A 211 5.46 -15.94 30.06
CA PHE A 211 6.88 -16.28 30.22
C PHE A 211 7.45 -15.66 31.50
N THR A 212 8.61 -16.16 31.93
CA THR A 212 9.32 -15.69 33.13
C THR A 212 10.82 -15.59 32.86
N GLY A 213 11.43 -14.45 33.16
CA GLY A 213 12.88 -14.30 33.18
C GLY A 213 13.47 -14.63 34.56
N PHE A 214 14.80 -14.74 34.61
CA PHE A 214 15.53 -14.91 35.87
C PHE A 214 16.65 -13.87 35.95
N ALA A 215 16.77 -13.19 37.09
CA ALA A 215 17.81 -12.19 37.33
C ALA A 215 18.43 -12.39 38.71
N MET A 216 19.76 -12.31 38.74
CA MET A 216 20.58 -12.39 39.95
C MET A 216 21.56 -11.23 39.98
N ASP A 217 21.77 -10.69 41.16
CA ASP A 217 22.80 -9.71 41.45
C ASP A 217 23.65 -10.20 42.63
N ALA A 218 24.93 -9.83 42.69
CA ALA A 218 25.82 -10.33 43.74
C ALA A 218 25.50 -9.71 45.11
N GLU A 219 25.02 -8.46 45.13
CA GLU A 219 24.70 -7.69 46.32
C GLU A 219 23.22 -7.84 46.71
N ASP A 220 22.31 -7.74 45.74
CA ASP A 220 20.85 -7.78 45.95
C ASP A 220 20.26 -9.21 45.92
N GLY A 221 21.03 -10.19 45.45
CA GLY A 221 20.57 -11.58 45.33
C GLY A 221 19.55 -11.77 44.20
N ASN A 222 18.42 -12.45 44.47
CA ASN A 222 17.42 -12.72 43.44
C ASN A 222 16.47 -11.52 43.26
N ILE A 223 16.66 -10.80 42.15
CA ILE A 223 15.85 -9.63 41.79
C ILE A 223 14.86 -9.91 40.65
N SER A 224 14.52 -11.18 40.40
CA SER A 224 13.64 -11.57 39.29
C SER A 224 12.24 -10.93 39.35
N SER A 225 11.76 -10.55 40.53
CA SER A 225 10.48 -9.84 40.69
C SER A 225 10.49 -8.40 40.17
N SER A 226 11.68 -7.83 39.96
CA SER A 226 11.89 -6.47 39.45
C SER A 226 12.08 -6.46 37.92
N ILE A 227 12.03 -7.61 37.26
CA ILE A 227 12.12 -7.69 35.79
C ILE A 227 10.90 -7.01 35.17
N ILE A 228 11.17 -6.12 34.22
CA ILE A 228 10.18 -5.48 33.36
C ILE A 228 10.29 -6.14 31.99
N ALA A 229 9.16 -6.57 31.43
CA ALA A 229 9.08 -7.17 30.10
C ALA A 229 8.35 -6.24 29.13
N THR A 230 8.91 -6.05 27.94
CA THR A 230 8.29 -5.29 26.86
C THR A 230 8.31 -6.10 25.55
N PRO A 231 7.15 -6.57 25.04
CA PRO A 231 5.83 -6.58 25.67
C PRO A 231 5.75 -7.40 26.98
N ALA A 232 4.72 -7.16 27.81
CA ALA A 232 4.59 -7.80 29.12
C ALA A 232 4.21 -9.30 29.00
N SER A 233 4.60 -10.10 30.00
CA SER A 233 4.15 -11.50 30.12
C SER A 233 2.63 -11.58 30.27
N GLY A 234 1.98 -12.49 29.55
CA GLY A 234 0.51 -12.58 29.46
C GLY A 234 -0.10 -11.60 28.45
N SER A 235 0.70 -10.93 27.63
CA SER A 235 0.18 -10.14 26.51
C SER A 235 -0.24 -11.05 25.35
N THR A 236 -1.13 -10.54 24.50
CA THR A 236 -1.41 -11.14 23.18
C THR A 236 -0.33 -10.71 22.18
N PHE A 237 0.30 -11.69 21.55
CA PHE A 237 1.28 -11.49 20.50
C PHE A 237 0.63 -11.78 19.13
N PRO A 238 0.74 -10.89 18.13
CA PRO A 238 0.20 -11.13 16.81
C PRO A 238 0.94 -12.27 16.09
N VAL A 239 0.30 -12.87 15.08
CA VAL A 239 0.94 -13.81 14.15
C VAL A 239 2.25 -13.23 13.60
N GLY A 240 3.29 -14.07 13.53
CA GLY A 240 4.64 -13.70 13.13
C GLY A 240 5.65 -13.74 14.28
N VAL A 241 6.82 -13.15 14.04
CA VAL A 241 7.94 -13.13 15.00
C VAL A 241 7.88 -11.84 15.81
N ASN A 242 7.73 -12.00 17.13
CA ASN A 242 7.66 -10.91 18.08
C ASN A 242 8.90 -10.94 18.98
N THR A 243 9.60 -9.82 19.11
CA THR A 243 10.77 -9.72 20.01
C THR A 243 10.32 -9.19 21.37
N VAL A 244 10.67 -9.90 22.44
CA VAL A 244 10.47 -9.45 23.82
C VAL A 244 11.80 -9.03 24.41
N THR A 245 11.84 -7.84 25.01
CA THR A 245 12.98 -7.36 25.79
C THR A 245 12.66 -7.44 27.27
N LEU A 246 13.53 -8.11 28.03
CA LEU A 246 13.51 -8.07 29.49
C LEU A 246 14.57 -7.08 29.97
N SER A 247 14.20 -6.23 30.93
CA SER A 247 15.13 -5.33 31.62
C SER A 247 14.98 -5.46 33.13
N VAL A 248 16.08 -5.28 33.84
CA VAL A 248 16.10 -5.24 35.31
C VAL A 248 17.06 -4.15 35.78
N THR A 249 16.70 -3.48 36.87
CA THR A 249 17.51 -2.48 37.55
C THR A 249 17.70 -2.93 38.99
N ASP A 250 18.94 -2.90 39.47
CA ASP A 250 19.29 -3.22 40.86
C ASP A 250 19.06 -2.02 41.80
N SER A 251 19.39 -2.17 43.09
CA SER A 251 19.22 -1.10 44.09
C SER A 251 20.23 0.05 43.96
N ASP A 252 21.35 -0.19 43.25
CA ASP A 252 22.40 0.78 42.93
C ASP A 252 22.19 1.47 41.56
N ASN A 253 21.08 1.18 40.89
CA ASN A 253 20.69 1.66 39.55
C ASN A 253 21.53 1.12 38.38
N ASN A 254 22.30 0.03 38.55
CA ASN A 254 22.83 -0.71 37.41
C ASN A 254 21.70 -1.42 36.68
N THR A 255 21.86 -1.61 35.37
CA THR A 255 20.83 -2.23 34.54
C THR A 255 21.37 -3.39 33.71
N ALA A 256 20.54 -4.40 33.47
CA ALA A 256 20.83 -5.48 32.54
C ALA A 256 19.61 -5.78 31.67
N THR A 257 19.86 -6.19 30.44
CA THR A 257 18.81 -6.55 29.47
C THR A 257 19.13 -7.86 28.75
N CYS A 258 18.08 -8.55 28.32
CA CYS A 258 18.19 -9.66 27.38
C CYS A 258 16.96 -9.71 26.47
N GLN A 259 17.07 -10.43 25.36
CA GLN A 259 15.99 -10.59 24.38
C GLN A 259 15.77 -12.05 24.03
N PHE A 260 14.51 -12.39 23.73
CA PHE A 260 14.09 -13.65 23.12
C PHE A 260 12.91 -13.39 22.19
N THR A 261 12.54 -14.38 21.39
CA THR A 261 11.46 -14.26 20.41
C THR A 261 10.27 -15.14 20.74
N ILE A 262 9.07 -14.66 20.39
CA ILE A 262 7.81 -15.39 20.38
C ILE A 262 7.35 -15.47 18.93
N THR A 263 7.35 -16.67 18.37
CA THR A 263 6.82 -16.95 17.04
C THR A 263 5.39 -17.46 17.19
N VAL A 264 4.43 -16.66 16.73
CA VAL A 264 3.03 -17.08 16.64
C VAL A 264 2.77 -17.55 15.22
N VAL A 265 2.50 -18.84 15.06
CA VAL A 265 2.18 -19.48 13.78
C VAL A 265 0.69 -19.42 13.56
N ASP A 266 0.26 -18.95 12.39
CA ASP A 266 -1.13 -19.06 12.01
C ASP A 266 -1.44 -20.48 11.52
N ASN A 267 -2.37 -21.15 12.21
CA ASN A 267 -2.80 -22.50 11.89
C ASN A 267 -4.29 -22.60 11.52
N GLU A 268 -4.97 -21.46 11.39
CA GLU A 268 -6.38 -21.43 11.07
C GLU A 268 -6.54 -21.34 9.56
N ALA A 269 -7.41 -22.18 9.00
CA ALA A 269 -7.68 -22.13 7.56
C ALA A 269 -8.53 -20.91 7.20
N PRO A 270 -8.35 -20.31 6.00
CA PRO A 270 -9.21 -19.23 5.53
C PRO A 270 -10.65 -19.69 5.34
N VAL A 271 -11.58 -18.75 5.18
CA VAL A 271 -12.97 -19.01 4.81
C VAL A 271 -13.14 -18.84 3.30
N ALA A 272 -13.36 -19.95 2.58
CA ALA A 272 -13.67 -19.95 1.16
C ALA A 272 -15.18 -19.76 0.91
N ILE A 273 -15.55 -18.76 0.10
CA ILE A 273 -16.93 -18.46 -0.26
C ILE A 273 -17.02 -18.34 -1.79
N CYS A 274 -17.86 -19.16 -2.40
CA CYS A 274 -18.01 -19.23 -3.86
C CYS A 274 -19.34 -18.61 -4.32
N GLN A 275 -19.38 -18.20 -5.58
CA GLN A 275 -20.58 -17.87 -6.33
C GLN A 275 -20.63 -18.58 -7.68
N ASN A 276 -21.85 -18.89 -8.13
CA ASN A 276 -22.07 -19.45 -9.46
C ASN A 276 -22.03 -18.34 -10.51
N ILE A 277 -21.58 -18.67 -11.72
CA ILE A 277 -21.50 -17.74 -12.85
C ILE A 277 -22.05 -18.36 -14.13
N THR A 278 -22.30 -17.52 -15.14
CA THR A 278 -22.64 -17.93 -16.50
C THR A 278 -21.67 -17.24 -17.46
N ILE A 279 -21.12 -18.00 -18.40
CA ILE A 279 -20.19 -17.51 -19.42
C ILE A 279 -20.64 -17.99 -20.80
N GLU A 280 -20.29 -17.23 -21.82
CA GLU A 280 -20.55 -17.57 -23.22
C GLU A 280 -19.23 -17.99 -23.90
N LEU A 281 -19.31 -18.99 -24.77
CA LEU A 281 -18.18 -19.38 -25.61
C LEU A 281 -17.97 -18.34 -26.71
N ASP A 282 -16.70 -18.11 -27.07
CA ASP A 282 -16.36 -17.28 -28.22
C ASP A 282 -16.91 -17.94 -29.51
N PRO A 283 -17.65 -17.21 -30.35
CA PRO A 283 -18.38 -17.77 -31.49
C PRO A 283 -17.47 -18.33 -32.60
N ILE A 284 -16.19 -17.95 -32.63
CA ILE A 284 -15.24 -18.37 -33.66
C ILE A 284 -14.38 -19.54 -33.16
N THR A 285 -13.93 -19.47 -31.91
CA THR A 285 -12.99 -20.44 -31.34
C THR A 285 -13.66 -21.54 -30.53
N GLY A 286 -14.89 -21.33 -30.07
CA GLY A 286 -15.62 -22.27 -29.22
C GLY A 286 -15.01 -22.42 -27.83
N THR A 287 -14.33 -21.38 -27.32
CA THR A 287 -13.64 -21.41 -26.02
C THR A 287 -13.98 -20.21 -25.15
N ALA A 288 -13.85 -20.39 -23.83
CA ALA A 288 -13.95 -19.32 -22.84
C ALA A 288 -12.97 -19.57 -21.67
N THR A 289 -12.58 -18.52 -20.96
CA THR A 289 -11.75 -18.62 -19.76
C THR A 289 -12.31 -17.77 -18.64
N ILE A 290 -12.08 -18.18 -17.40
CA ILE A 290 -12.47 -17.43 -16.20
C ILE A 290 -11.28 -17.16 -15.30
N ASP A 291 -11.34 -16.07 -14.54
CA ASP A 291 -10.43 -15.76 -13.45
C ASP A 291 -11.00 -16.28 -12.11
N PRO A 292 -10.17 -16.78 -11.17
CA PRO A 292 -10.62 -17.20 -9.84
C PRO A 292 -11.46 -16.15 -9.09
N THR A 293 -11.22 -14.86 -9.33
CA THR A 293 -11.98 -13.77 -8.71
C THR A 293 -13.43 -13.70 -9.17
N GLU A 294 -13.78 -14.23 -10.34
CA GLU A 294 -15.14 -14.22 -10.87
C GLU A 294 -16.07 -15.19 -10.12
N VAL A 295 -15.52 -16.30 -9.61
CA VAL A 295 -16.24 -17.30 -8.82
C VAL A 295 -16.06 -17.12 -7.31
N ASP A 296 -15.20 -16.20 -6.89
CA ASP A 296 -15.04 -15.81 -5.49
C ASP A 296 -16.20 -14.89 -5.06
N ASN A 297 -16.72 -15.13 -3.86
CA ASN A 297 -17.83 -14.37 -3.26
C ASN A 297 -17.40 -13.77 -1.92
N GLY A 298 -16.16 -13.25 -1.87
CA GLY A 298 -15.60 -12.62 -0.69
C GLY A 298 -14.93 -13.60 0.26
N SER A 299 -14.16 -14.56 -0.27
CA SER A 299 -13.28 -15.39 0.57
C SER A 299 -12.31 -14.51 1.37
N SER A 300 -12.06 -14.91 2.62
CA SER A 300 -11.26 -14.10 3.54
C SER A 300 -10.49 -14.96 4.52
N ASP A 301 -9.40 -14.39 5.02
CA ASP A 301 -8.68 -14.90 6.16
C ASP A 301 -8.69 -13.85 7.27
N LEU A 302 -8.56 -14.29 8.52
CA LEU A 302 -8.54 -13.37 9.65
C LEU A 302 -7.20 -12.64 9.77
N CYS A 303 -6.10 -13.30 9.38
CA CYS A 303 -4.72 -12.93 9.70
C CYS A 303 -3.93 -12.38 8.52
N GLY A 304 -4.55 -12.31 7.35
CA GLY A 304 -3.94 -11.65 6.20
C GLY A 304 -4.77 -11.71 4.94
N ALA A 305 -4.05 -11.53 3.82
CA ALA A 305 -4.62 -11.69 2.50
C ALA A 305 -4.71 -13.19 2.15
N VAL A 306 -5.59 -13.48 1.19
CA VAL A 306 -5.72 -14.81 0.59
C VAL A 306 -5.29 -14.78 -0.87
N SER A 307 -4.86 -15.94 -1.35
CA SER A 307 -4.62 -16.24 -2.76
C SER A 307 -5.66 -17.23 -3.28
N LEU A 308 -6.05 -17.07 -4.53
CA LEU A 308 -7.12 -17.83 -5.16
C LEU A 308 -6.57 -18.68 -6.31
N SER A 309 -7.08 -19.90 -6.45
CA SER A 309 -6.77 -20.78 -7.60
C SER A 309 -7.95 -21.66 -7.95
N LEU A 310 -8.09 -21.99 -9.23
CA LEU A 310 -9.11 -22.89 -9.74
C LEU A 310 -8.48 -24.18 -10.26
N ASP A 311 -9.21 -25.29 -10.12
CA ASP A 311 -8.89 -26.56 -10.76
C ASP A 311 -9.17 -26.55 -12.28
N VAL A 312 -10.19 -25.80 -12.70
CA VAL A 312 -10.59 -25.58 -14.10
C VAL A 312 -10.87 -24.11 -14.34
N SER A 313 -10.18 -23.51 -15.31
CA SER A 313 -10.33 -22.10 -15.68
C SER A 313 -10.53 -21.85 -17.18
N SER A 314 -10.61 -22.92 -17.97
CA SER A 314 -10.82 -22.87 -19.42
C SER A 314 -11.91 -23.85 -19.82
N PHE A 315 -12.81 -23.40 -20.69
CA PHE A 315 -13.98 -24.14 -21.13
C PHE A 315 -14.02 -24.17 -22.65
N ASP A 316 -14.54 -25.26 -23.19
CA ASP A 316 -14.77 -25.45 -24.61
C ASP A 316 -16.18 -26.01 -24.86
N CYS A 317 -16.50 -26.26 -26.13
CA CYS A 317 -17.78 -26.80 -26.55
C CYS A 317 -18.18 -28.13 -25.89
N SER A 318 -17.23 -28.96 -25.44
CA SER A 318 -17.52 -30.20 -24.72
C SER A 318 -18.04 -29.97 -23.30
N MET A 319 -17.87 -28.74 -22.80
CA MET A 319 -18.24 -28.29 -21.47
C MET A 319 -19.50 -27.41 -21.49
N THR A 320 -20.32 -27.45 -22.54
CA THR A 320 -21.60 -26.73 -22.56
C THR A 320 -22.54 -27.22 -21.44
N GLY A 321 -23.27 -26.30 -20.82
CA GLY A 321 -24.10 -26.58 -19.65
C GLY A 321 -23.39 -26.33 -18.32
N ALA A 322 -23.81 -27.02 -17.26
CA ALA A 322 -23.33 -26.78 -15.90
C ALA A 322 -22.05 -27.57 -15.59
N ASN A 323 -20.97 -26.86 -15.24
CA ASN A 323 -19.70 -27.43 -14.82
C ASN A 323 -19.42 -27.05 -13.38
N THR A 324 -18.97 -28.01 -12.57
CA THR A 324 -18.54 -27.72 -11.20
C THR A 324 -17.04 -27.43 -11.20
N VAL A 325 -16.65 -26.29 -10.64
CA VAL A 325 -15.25 -25.92 -10.40
C VAL A 325 -14.99 -25.80 -8.92
N ILE A 326 -13.75 -26.04 -8.51
CA ILE A 326 -13.27 -25.96 -7.14
C ILE A 326 -12.36 -24.74 -7.01
N LEU A 327 -12.81 -23.75 -6.24
CA LEU A 327 -11.97 -22.63 -5.81
C LEU A 327 -11.19 -23.05 -4.58
N THR A 328 -9.86 -22.99 -4.66
CA THR A 328 -8.94 -23.16 -3.53
C THR A 328 -8.42 -21.81 -3.07
N VAL A 329 -8.66 -21.51 -1.80
CA VAL A 329 -8.27 -20.28 -1.12
C VAL A 329 -7.13 -20.61 -0.16
N THR A 330 -5.99 -19.95 -0.30
CA THR A 330 -4.80 -20.19 0.54
C THR A 330 -4.37 -18.89 1.20
N ASP A 331 -4.18 -18.90 2.51
CA ASP A 331 -3.68 -17.74 3.27
C ASP A 331 -2.16 -17.57 3.14
N ASN A 332 -1.61 -16.56 3.82
CA ASN A 332 -0.17 -16.27 3.82
C ASN A 332 0.67 -17.27 4.63
N ALA A 333 0.07 -18.05 5.53
CA ALA A 333 0.73 -19.06 6.34
C ALA A 333 0.76 -20.44 5.64
N GLY A 334 0.04 -20.57 4.53
CA GLY A 334 -0.07 -21.79 3.73
C GLY A 334 -1.23 -22.70 4.16
N ASN A 335 -2.15 -22.23 5.02
CA ASN A 335 -3.38 -22.96 5.27
C ASN A 335 -4.36 -22.72 4.12
N SER A 336 -5.16 -23.73 3.79
CA SER A 336 -6.05 -23.68 2.63
C SER A 336 -7.43 -24.20 2.95
N SER A 337 -8.44 -23.59 2.31
CA SER A 337 -9.81 -24.11 2.27
C SER A 337 -10.35 -24.08 0.84
N THR A 338 -11.45 -24.79 0.60
CA THR A 338 -12.04 -24.93 -0.73
C THR A 338 -13.54 -24.73 -0.69
N CYS A 339 -14.09 -24.15 -1.76
CA CYS A 339 -15.53 -24.15 -2.03
C CYS A 339 -15.79 -24.53 -3.49
N THR A 340 -17.04 -24.85 -3.82
CA THR A 340 -17.45 -25.22 -5.18
C THR A 340 -18.35 -24.16 -5.79
N ALA A 341 -18.14 -23.84 -7.05
CA ALA A 341 -19.01 -23.00 -7.87
C ALA A 341 -19.52 -23.77 -9.09
N THR A 342 -20.73 -23.45 -9.54
CA THR A 342 -21.25 -23.91 -10.84
C THR A 342 -21.00 -22.83 -11.89
N VAL A 343 -20.25 -23.18 -12.93
CA VAL A 343 -20.04 -22.36 -14.15
C VAL A 343 -20.96 -22.89 -15.23
N THR A 344 -21.95 -22.10 -15.62
CA THR A 344 -22.86 -22.44 -16.72
C THR A 344 -22.28 -21.90 -18.02
N VAL A 345 -21.81 -22.79 -18.89
CA VAL A 345 -21.25 -22.44 -20.20
C VAL A 345 -22.37 -22.50 -21.23
N GLN A 346 -22.53 -21.41 -21.97
CA GLN A 346 -23.55 -21.27 -22.99
C GLN A 346 -22.92 -21.13 -24.37
N ASP A 347 -23.55 -21.79 -25.33
CA ASP A 347 -23.41 -21.50 -26.75
C ASP A 347 -24.74 -20.95 -27.24
N THR A 348 -24.71 -19.70 -27.69
CA THR A 348 -25.87 -18.95 -28.19
C THR A 348 -25.71 -18.59 -29.67
N THR A 349 -24.62 -19.04 -30.31
CA THR A 349 -24.34 -18.79 -31.72
C THR A 349 -25.19 -19.72 -32.57
N ALA A 350 -25.78 -19.18 -33.64
CA ALA A 350 -26.56 -19.99 -34.57
C ALA A 350 -25.66 -20.47 -35.71
N PRO A 351 -25.80 -21.74 -36.16
CA PRO A 351 -25.00 -22.28 -37.25
C PRO A 351 -25.37 -21.61 -38.58
N ILE A 352 -24.36 -21.26 -39.39
CA ILE A 352 -24.57 -20.75 -40.75
C ILE A 352 -24.35 -21.88 -41.75
N ILE A 353 -25.39 -22.27 -42.49
CA ILE A 353 -25.37 -23.42 -43.42
C ILE A 353 -25.20 -22.96 -44.87
N THR A 354 -24.33 -23.64 -45.63
CA THR A 354 -24.17 -23.47 -47.09
C THR A 354 -24.50 -24.78 -47.81
N CYS A 355 -25.34 -24.77 -48.85
CA CYS A 355 -25.83 -25.97 -49.56
C CYS A 355 -25.26 -26.15 -50.98
N LEU A 356 -25.22 -27.39 -51.47
CA LEU A 356 -24.87 -27.76 -52.85
C LEU A 356 -26.01 -27.38 -53.81
N GLY A 357 -25.68 -26.62 -54.86
CA GLY A 357 -26.67 -26.18 -55.87
C GLY A 357 -27.37 -24.86 -55.54
N GLU A 358 -27.12 -24.29 -54.36
CA GLU A 358 -27.22 -22.84 -54.17
C GLU A 358 -26.11 -22.24 -55.04
N ALA A 359 -26.50 -21.78 -56.23
CA ALA A 359 -26.01 -20.53 -56.78
C ALA A 359 -25.29 -19.67 -55.72
N SER A 360 -23.98 -19.47 -55.84
CA SER A 360 -23.25 -18.57 -54.94
C SER A 360 -23.73 -17.13 -55.17
N GLY A 361 -24.84 -16.75 -54.54
CA GLY A 361 -25.41 -15.40 -54.59
C GLY A 361 -26.80 -15.31 -55.23
N PRO A 362 -27.47 -14.17 -55.06
CA PRO A 362 -28.82 -13.98 -55.55
C PRO A 362 -28.86 -13.99 -57.08
N SER A 363 -29.91 -14.62 -57.63
CA SER A 363 -30.19 -14.60 -59.07
C SER A 363 -30.84 -13.30 -59.52
N VAL A 364 -31.53 -12.61 -58.61
CA VAL A 364 -32.10 -11.27 -58.82
C VAL A 364 -31.32 -10.28 -57.95
N PHE A 365 -30.70 -9.27 -58.55
CA PHE A 365 -29.75 -8.40 -57.85
C PHE A 365 -29.75 -6.97 -58.40
N ILE A 366 -29.24 -6.05 -57.59
CA ILE A 366 -28.96 -4.65 -57.96
C ILE A 366 -27.83 -4.65 -59.00
N ASN A 367 -28.13 -4.16 -60.19
CA ASN A 367 -27.30 -4.26 -61.38
C ASN A 367 -26.60 -2.95 -61.75
N GLU A 368 -27.29 -1.85 -61.55
CA GLU A 368 -26.83 -0.50 -61.85
C GLU A 368 -27.41 0.47 -60.81
N ILE A 369 -26.61 1.44 -60.38
CA ILE A 369 -27.01 2.48 -59.44
C ILE A 369 -26.56 3.82 -60.03
N HIS A 370 -27.49 4.75 -60.15
CA HIS A 370 -27.23 6.14 -60.53
C HIS A 370 -27.80 7.04 -59.43
N TYR A 371 -26.95 7.80 -58.74
CA TYR A 371 -27.34 8.56 -57.55
C TYR A 371 -26.72 9.98 -57.44
N ASP A 372 -25.65 10.32 -58.17
CA ASP A 372 -24.99 11.64 -58.12
C ASP A 372 -24.38 11.99 -59.48
N ASN A 373 -24.83 13.09 -60.09
CA ASN A 373 -24.25 13.61 -61.32
C ASN A 373 -24.02 15.12 -61.29
N ALA A 374 -23.15 15.59 -62.18
CA ALA A 374 -22.76 16.99 -62.29
C ALA A 374 -23.96 17.89 -62.63
N GLY A 375 -24.64 18.44 -61.62
CA GLY A 375 -25.79 19.30 -61.81
C GLY A 375 -26.84 19.19 -60.71
N THR A 376 -28.02 18.65 -61.07
CA THR A 376 -29.24 18.61 -60.25
C THR A 376 -29.72 17.18 -59.97
N ASP A 377 -28.78 16.23 -59.84
CA ASP A 377 -29.05 14.80 -59.59
C ASP A 377 -30.13 14.24 -60.55
N GLU A 378 -29.94 14.48 -61.84
CA GLU A 378 -30.94 14.14 -62.86
C GLU A 378 -30.88 12.64 -63.22
N GLY A 379 -32.00 11.93 -63.13
CA GLY A 379 -32.10 10.54 -63.59
C GLY A 379 -31.66 9.49 -62.56
N GLU A 380 -31.76 9.81 -61.26
CA GLU A 380 -31.53 8.85 -60.19
C GLU A 380 -32.38 7.58 -60.36
N ALA A 381 -31.71 6.44 -60.31
CA ALA A 381 -32.35 5.15 -60.54
C ALA A 381 -31.53 4.00 -59.95
N ILE A 382 -32.24 2.90 -59.69
CA ILE A 382 -31.65 1.60 -59.37
C ILE A 382 -32.20 0.60 -60.37
N GLU A 383 -31.30 -0.11 -61.02
CA GLU A 383 -31.64 -1.19 -61.94
C GLU A 383 -31.52 -2.54 -61.25
N ILE A 384 -32.49 -3.41 -61.50
CA ILE A 384 -32.50 -4.80 -61.02
C ILE A 384 -32.34 -5.73 -62.22
N ALA A 385 -31.36 -6.63 -62.16
CA ALA A 385 -31.18 -7.70 -63.15
C ALA A 385 -31.48 -9.08 -62.56
N GLY A 386 -31.84 -10.02 -63.42
CA GLY A 386 -32.09 -11.41 -63.01
C GLY A 386 -32.70 -12.27 -64.11
N PRO A 387 -33.20 -13.48 -63.77
CA PRO A 387 -33.78 -14.38 -64.76
C PRO A 387 -35.01 -13.76 -65.42
N SER A 388 -35.08 -13.85 -66.75
CA SER A 388 -36.24 -13.47 -67.54
C SER A 388 -37.51 -14.17 -67.04
N GLY A 389 -38.60 -13.42 -66.98
CA GLY A 389 -39.91 -13.87 -66.50
C GLY A 389 -40.06 -13.81 -64.99
N THR A 390 -39.04 -13.37 -64.25
CA THR A 390 -39.14 -13.11 -62.81
C THR A 390 -40.16 -12.00 -62.55
N ASP A 391 -41.17 -12.29 -61.73
CA ASP A 391 -42.15 -11.32 -61.25
C ASP A 391 -41.57 -10.55 -60.05
N LEU A 392 -41.51 -9.23 -60.16
CA LEU A 392 -40.95 -8.35 -59.14
C LEU A 392 -41.99 -7.84 -58.12
N SER A 393 -43.25 -8.28 -58.20
CA SER A 393 -44.33 -7.79 -57.32
C SER A 393 -44.14 -8.07 -55.82
N THR A 394 -43.27 -9.01 -55.46
CA THR A 394 -42.91 -9.31 -54.07
C THR A 394 -41.60 -8.65 -53.63
N TYR A 395 -40.92 -7.94 -54.55
CA TYR A 395 -39.63 -7.31 -54.29
C TYR A 395 -39.79 -5.85 -53.87
N SER A 396 -38.82 -5.35 -53.12
CA SER A 396 -38.73 -3.96 -52.72
C SER A 396 -37.28 -3.50 -52.67
N ILE A 397 -37.05 -2.25 -53.01
CA ILE A 397 -35.81 -1.53 -52.71
C ILE A 397 -36.04 -0.74 -51.42
N VAL A 398 -35.14 -0.89 -50.45
CA VAL A 398 -35.20 -0.17 -49.17
C VAL A 398 -33.92 0.64 -49.01
N LEU A 399 -34.06 1.94 -48.79
CA LEU A 399 -32.94 2.87 -48.68
C LEU A 399 -32.65 3.21 -47.22
N TYR A 400 -31.37 3.22 -46.89
CA TYR A 400 -30.84 3.39 -45.54
C TYR A 400 -29.83 4.52 -45.48
N ASN A 401 -29.92 5.32 -44.41
CA ASN A 401 -28.97 6.38 -44.10
C ASN A 401 -27.90 5.83 -43.15
N GLY A 402 -26.63 5.80 -43.57
CA GLY A 402 -25.55 5.27 -42.74
C GLY A 402 -25.15 6.17 -41.58
N ASN A 403 -25.56 7.44 -41.56
CA ASN A 403 -25.43 8.33 -40.40
C ASN A 403 -26.54 8.09 -39.36
N GLY A 404 -26.65 6.84 -38.91
CA GLY A 404 -27.65 6.38 -37.94
C GLY A 404 -28.15 4.97 -38.19
N GLY A 405 -27.93 4.43 -39.39
CA GLY A 405 -28.32 3.08 -39.79
C GLY A 405 -29.83 2.92 -40.00
N THR A 406 -30.58 4.00 -40.20
CA THR A 406 -32.05 3.97 -40.24
C THR A 406 -32.59 3.92 -41.66
N GLU A 407 -33.65 3.14 -41.87
CA GLU A 407 -34.45 3.16 -43.10
C GLU A 407 -35.11 4.54 -43.28
N TYR A 408 -35.08 5.09 -44.50
CA TYR A 408 -35.75 6.36 -44.81
C TYR A 408 -36.70 6.29 -46.01
N ASN A 409 -36.59 5.27 -46.86
CA ASN A 409 -37.52 5.07 -47.97
C ASN A 409 -37.64 3.58 -48.34
N THR A 410 -38.84 3.18 -48.78
CA THR A 410 -39.10 1.84 -49.32
C THR A 410 -39.91 1.96 -50.60
N VAL A 411 -39.38 1.38 -51.69
CA VAL A 411 -40.00 1.35 -53.01
C VAL A 411 -40.37 -0.09 -53.33
N ASN A 412 -41.67 -0.39 -53.35
CA ASN A 412 -42.16 -1.70 -53.81
C ASN A 412 -42.02 -1.79 -55.32
N LEU A 413 -41.43 -2.89 -55.80
CA LEU A 413 -41.20 -3.14 -57.20
C LEU A 413 -42.43 -3.77 -57.85
N SER A 414 -42.50 -3.72 -59.17
CA SER A 414 -43.53 -4.37 -59.96
C SER A 414 -43.06 -4.59 -61.38
N GLY A 415 -43.79 -5.42 -62.12
CA GLY A 415 -43.42 -5.81 -63.48
C GLY A 415 -42.66 -7.13 -63.52
N THR A 416 -42.17 -7.48 -64.71
CA THR A 416 -41.43 -8.71 -64.96
C THR A 416 -40.14 -8.39 -65.67
N ILE A 417 -39.04 -9.02 -65.27
CA ILE A 417 -37.77 -8.94 -65.99
C ILE A 417 -37.95 -9.59 -67.38
N ASP A 418 -37.56 -8.92 -68.45
CA ASP A 418 -37.62 -9.43 -69.81
C ASP A 418 -36.39 -10.28 -70.18
N ASP A 419 -36.35 -10.82 -71.41
CA ASP A 419 -35.21 -11.59 -71.91
C ASP A 419 -34.41 -10.73 -72.89
N GLU A 420 -33.26 -10.28 -72.43
CA GLU A 420 -32.31 -9.48 -73.20
C GLU A 420 -31.11 -10.30 -73.66
N GLY A 421 -30.99 -11.54 -73.15
CA GLY A 421 -29.98 -12.50 -73.59
C GLY A 421 -29.79 -13.65 -72.60
N ASN A 422 -29.66 -14.88 -73.13
CA ASN A 422 -29.39 -16.10 -72.36
C ASN A 422 -30.36 -16.36 -71.19
N GLY A 423 -31.59 -15.84 -71.26
CA GLY A 423 -32.62 -16.01 -70.23
C GLY A 423 -32.50 -15.02 -69.06
N PHE A 424 -31.81 -13.91 -69.24
CA PHE A 424 -31.66 -12.81 -68.28
C PHE A 424 -32.06 -11.48 -68.91
N GLY A 425 -32.41 -10.51 -68.07
CA GLY A 425 -32.68 -9.12 -68.47
C GLY A 425 -32.56 -8.18 -67.27
N ALA A 426 -32.86 -6.90 -67.49
CA ALA A 426 -32.80 -5.87 -66.46
C ALA A 426 -34.02 -4.94 -66.49
N VAL A 427 -34.39 -4.38 -65.34
CA VAL A 427 -35.51 -3.43 -65.20
C VAL A 427 -35.06 -2.26 -64.37
N ASN A 428 -35.19 -1.05 -64.92
CA ASN A 428 -34.81 0.19 -64.27
C ASN A 428 -35.96 0.80 -63.46
N PHE A 429 -35.65 1.25 -62.24
CA PHE A 429 -36.59 1.94 -61.35
C PHE A 429 -36.05 3.33 -61.03
N GLU A 430 -36.74 4.37 -61.52
CA GLU A 430 -36.44 5.77 -61.17
C GLU A 430 -36.81 6.02 -59.71
N ILE A 431 -35.83 6.42 -58.90
CA ILE A 431 -35.99 6.65 -57.46
C ILE A 431 -35.24 7.94 -57.15
N ALA A 432 -35.95 8.95 -56.63
CA ALA A 432 -35.34 10.21 -56.25
C ALA A 432 -34.75 10.17 -54.84
N ASP A 433 -33.80 11.07 -54.57
CA ASP A 433 -33.17 11.31 -53.28
C ASP A 433 -32.47 10.04 -52.72
N ILE A 434 -31.70 9.34 -53.57
CA ILE A 434 -31.01 8.10 -53.20
C ILE A 434 -29.83 8.39 -52.27
N GLN A 435 -29.25 9.59 -52.33
CA GLN A 435 -28.27 10.07 -51.35
C GLN A 435 -28.96 10.79 -50.18
N ASN A 436 -28.81 10.28 -48.96
CA ASN A 436 -29.41 10.89 -47.77
C ASN A 436 -28.50 10.84 -46.53
N GLY A 437 -27.23 10.50 -46.67
CA GLY A 437 -26.25 10.59 -45.59
C GLY A 437 -25.17 9.53 -45.71
N SER A 438 -23.96 9.96 -46.06
CA SER A 438 -22.81 9.08 -46.28
C SER A 438 -22.38 8.33 -45.00
N PRO A 439 -22.11 7.01 -45.08
CA PRO A 439 -22.32 6.15 -46.25
C PRO A 439 -23.81 5.84 -46.47
N ASP A 440 -24.27 5.75 -47.71
CA ASP A 440 -25.68 5.43 -48.01
C ASP A 440 -25.82 3.94 -48.39
N GLY A 441 -26.97 3.34 -48.06
CA GLY A 441 -27.22 1.91 -48.24
C GLY A 441 -28.49 1.59 -49.01
N ILE A 442 -28.41 0.55 -49.83
CA ILE A 442 -29.51 0.03 -50.65
C ILE A 442 -29.70 -1.44 -50.33
N VAL A 443 -30.91 -1.78 -49.89
CA VAL A 443 -31.35 -3.15 -49.71
C VAL A 443 -32.25 -3.55 -50.86
N LEU A 444 -31.97 -4.68 -51.50
CA LEU A 444 -32.95 -5.41 -52.29
C LEU A 444 -33.56 -6.48 -51.38
N ALA A 445 -34.88 -6.48 -51.23
CA ALA A 445 -35.60 -7.46 -50.42
C ALA A 445 -36.72 -8.14 -51.22
N ASN A 446 -37.08 -9.37 -50.82
CA ASN A 446 -38.20 -10.12 -51.40
C ASN A 446 -39.04 -10.74 -50.28
N ASN A 447 -40.34 -10.42 -50.24
CA ASN A 447 -41.25 -10.78 -49.15
C ASN A 447 -40.69 -10.42 -47.76
N GLY A 448 -39.97 -9.30 -47.66
CA GLY A 448 -39.35 -8.83 -46.41
C GLY A 448 -38.03 -9.50 -46.03
N ASN A 449 -37.52 -10.45 -46.83
CA ASN A 449 -36.19 -11.03 -46.63
C ASN A 449 -35.15 -10.24 -47.42
N VAL A 450 -34.03 -9.90 -46.79
CA VAL A 450 -32.91 -9.19 -47.43
C VAL A 450 -32.20 -10.13 -48.41
N ILE A 451 -32.11 -9.71 -49.67
CA ILE A 451 -31.39 -10.40 -50.74
C ILE A 451 -29.98 -9.82 -50.87
N GLN A 452 -29.88 -8.49 -50.86
CA GLN A 452 -28.62 -7.75 -50.84
C GLN A 452 -28.76 -6.57 -49.90
N PHE A 453 -27.66 -6.24 -49.22
CA PHE A 453 -27.51 -4.96 -48.54
C PHE A 453 -26.17 -4.36 -48.97
N LEU A 454 -26.23 -3.51 -49.98
CA LEU A 454 -25.07 -2.82 -50.55
C LEU A 454 -24.99 -1.41 -49.97
N SER A 455 -23.78 -0.87 -49.90
CA SER A 455 -23.55 0.54 -49.61
C SER A 455 -22.46 1.09 -50.52
N TYR A 456 -22.41 2.41 -50.61
CA TYR A 456 -21.33 3.14 -51.27
C TYR A 456 -20.76 4.16 -50.30
N GLU A 457 -19.49 4.52 -50.49
CA GLU A 457 -18.72 5.42 -49.62
C GLU A 457 -18.43 4.87 -48.21
N GLY A 458 -18.61 3.55 -48.01
CA GLY A 458 -18.30 2.86 -46.75
C GLY A 458 -19.42 1.90 -46.30
N SER A 459 -19.14 1.09 -45.29
CA SER A 459 -20.08 0.12 -44.70
C SER A 459 -20.68 0.62 -43.39
N PHE A 460 -21.91 0.22 -43.07
CA PHE A 460 -22.56 0.51 -41.79
C PHE A 460 -23.55 -0.60 -41.38
N THR A 461 -23.92 -0.63 -40.10
CA THR A 461 -24.93 -1.56 -39.58
C THR A 461 -26.29 -0.88 -39.51
N ALA A 462 -27.31 -1.49 -40.09
CA ALA A 462 -28.67 -1.00 -39.98
C ALA A 462 -29.23 -1.23 -38.55
N VAL A 463 -29.96 -0.25 -38.03
CA VAL A 463 -30.52 -0.30 -36.67
C VAL A 463 -32.02 -0.64 -36.68
N ASP A 464 -32.69 -0.51 -37.82
CA ASP A 464 -34.12 -0.80 -38.00
C ASP A 464 -34.46 -1.34 -39.41
N GLY A 465 -35.76 -1.46 -39.70
CA GLY A 465 -36.27 -1.97 -40.97
C GLY A 465 -35.95 -3.44 -41.22
N VAL A 466 -36.05 -3.85 -42.49
CA VAL A 466 -35.83 -5.25 -42.91
C VAL A 466 -34.39 -5.74 -42.73
N ALA A 467 -33.42 -4.83 -42.64
CA ALA A 467 -32.01 -5.13 -42.45
C ALA A 467 -31.50 -4.89 -41.01
N SER A 468 -32.38 -4.70 -40.01
CA SER A 468 -31.97 -4.44 -38.63
C SER A 468 -30.94 -5.47 -38.11
N GLY A 469 -29.79 -4.99 -37.65
CA GLY A 469 -28.67 -5.80 -37.17
C GLY A 469 -27.71 -6.29 -38.27
N LEU A 470 -28.04 -6.11 -39.55
CA LEU A 470 -27.16 -6.47 -40.67
C LEU A 470 -26.20 -5.33 -41.01
N THR A 471 -24.98 -5.68 -41.41
CA THR A 471 -23.97 -4.72 -41.90
C THR A 471 -23.92 -4.75 -43.42
N SER A 472 -23.96 -3.56 -44.05
CA SER A 472 -23.90 -3.42 -45.50
C SER A 472 -22.52 -3.78 -46.06
N THR A 473 -22.51 -4.21 -47.32
CA THR A 473 -21.28 -4.43 -48.09
C THR A 473 -20.98 -3.22 -48.95
N ASP A 474 -19.84 -2.56 -48.70
CA ASP A 474 -19.37 -1.45 -49.54
C ASP A 474 -18.99 -1.96 -50.94
N ILE A 475 -19.58 -1.35 -51.98
CA ILE A 475 -19.34 -1.74 -53.39
C ILE A 475 -17.96 -1.28 -53.90
N GLY A 476 -17.29 -0.37 -53.18
CA GLY A 476 -15.91 0.05 -53.46
C GLY A 476 -15.74 1.01 -54.64
N VAL A 477 -16.84 1.45 -55.25
CA VAL A 477 -16.91 2.50 -56.28
C VAL A 477 -17.97 3.51 -55.90
N SER A 478 -17.84 4.75 -56.38
CA SER A 478 -18.77 5.82 -56.07
C SER A 478 -18.91 6.79 -57.24
N GLU A 479 -20.09 7.37 -57.38
CA GLU A 479 -20.30 8.62 -58.09
C GLU A 479 -19.92 9.78 -57.17
N GLY A 480 -19.45 10.87 -57.76
CA GLY A 480 -19.30 12.12 -57.01
C GLY A 480 -19.81 13.28 -57.86
N SER A 481 -19.97 14.46 -57.25
CA SER A 481 -20.48 15.72 -57.86
C SER A 481 -19.91 16.17 -59.22
N GLY A 482 -18.89 15.50 -59.77
CA GLY A 482 -18.33 15.72 -61.10
C GLY A 482 -18.66 14.63 -62.13
N THR A 483 -19.42 13.59 -61.78
CA THR A 483 -19.81 12.50 -62.69
C THR A 483 -20.62 13.09 -63.86
N PRO A 484 -20.24 12.83 -65.12
CA PRO A 484 -21.02 13.28 -66.28
C PRO A 484 -22.47 12.79 -66.24
N ILE A 485 -23.41 13.63 -66.68
CA ILE A 485 -24.82 13.25 -66.83
C ILE A 485 -24.93 12.06 -67.78
N GLY A 486 -25.65 11.02 -67.34
CA GLY A 486 -25.85 9.79 -68.10
C GLY A 486 -24.75 8.74 -67.90
N GLU A 487 -23.89 8.88 -66.89
CA GLU A 487 -23.02 7.82 -66.41
C GLU A 487 -23.50 7.29 -65.05
N SER A 488 -23.35 5.99 -64.83
CA SER A 488 -23.80 5.28 -63.62
C SER A 488 -22.79 4.23 -63.16
N LEU A 489 -22.89 3.81 -61.89
CA LEU A 489 -22.18 2.63 -61.40
C LEU A 489 -22.83 1.36 -61.94
N GLN A 490 -22.03 0.48 -62.54
CA GLN A 490 -22.54 -0.70 -63.24
C GLN A 490 -21.72 -1.96 -62.95
N LEU A 491 -22.42 -3.10 -62.87
CA LEU A 491 -21.79 -4.42 -62.87
C LEU A 491 -21.32 -4.82 -64.28
N SER A 492 -20.13 -5.40 -64.36
CA SER A 492 -19.62 -6.10 -65.55
C SER A 492 -18.98 -7.44 -65.17
N GLY A 493 -18.76 -8.32 -66.14
CA GLY A 493 -18.22 -9.66 -65.88
C GLY A 493 -18.93 -10.75 -66.64
N THR A 494 -18.66 -12.01 -66.29
CA THR A 494 -19.27 -13.17 -66.94
C THR A 494 -19.69 -14.20 -65.91
N GLY A 495 -20.98 -14.53 -65.86
CA GLY A 495 -21.51 -15.51 -64.91
C GLY A 495 -23.02 -15.56 -64.86
N THR A 496 -23.56 -16.02 -63.75
CA THR A 496 -25.00 -16.29 -63.57
C THR A 496 -25.57 -15.58 -62.34
N TYR A 497 -24.75 -15.30 -61.33
CA TYR A 497 -25.16 -14.75 -60.04
C TYR A 497 -24.39 -13.48 -59.71
N TYR A 498 -24.93 -12.65 -58.80
CA TYR A 498 -24.32 -11.38 -58.42
C TYR A 498 -22.79 -11.43 -58.17
N PRO A 499 -22.24 -12.39 -57.40
CA PRO A 499 -20.80 -12.46 -57.12
C PRO A 499 -19.90 -12.77 -58.33
N ASP A 500 -20.48 -13.21 -59.46
CA ASP A 500 -19.71 -13.41 -60.69
C ASP A 500 -19.39 -12.10 -61.42
N PHE A 501 -19.99 -11.00 -60.96
CA PHE A 501 -19.84 -9.66 -61.54
C PHE A 501 -19.07 -8.74 -60.60
N THR A 502 -18.53 -7.66 -61.16
CA THR A 502 -17.74 -6.66 -60.42
C THR A 502 -18.26 -5.26 -60.72
N TRP A 503 -18.40 -4.47 -59.66
CA TRP A 503 -18.78 -3.06 -59.74
C TRP A 503 -17.69 -2.22 -60.41
N ASN A 504 -18.09 -1.34 -61.32
CA ASN A 504 -17.20 -0.44 -62.05
C ASN A 504 -17.48 1.01 -61.67
N ALA A 505 -16.44 1.84 -61.78
CA ALA A 505 -16.59 3.30 -61.70
C ALA A 505 -17.57 3.80 -62.77
N PRO A 506 -18.09 5.04 -62.66
CA PRO A 506 -19.15 5.53 -63.53
C PRO A 506 -18.86 5.35 -65.03
N THR A 507 -19.81 4.76 -65.76
CA THR A 507 -19.79 4.56 -67.21
C THR A 507 -21.16 4.84 -67.81
N ALA A 508 -21.27 4.98 -69.14
CA ALA A 508 -22.55 5.31 -69.79
C ALA A 508 -23.70 4.38 -69.37
N ALA A 509 -24.74 4.98 -68.77
CA ALA A 509 -25.90 4.31 -68.19
C ALA A 509 -26.67 3.47 -69.22
N THR A 510 -27.24 2.35 -68.78
CA THR A 510 -27.96 1.39 -69.64
C THR A 510 -29.38 1.12 -69.14
N PRO A 511 -30.18 2.15 -68.82
CA PRO A 511 -31.44 1.97 -68.09
C PRO A 511 -32.43 1.04 -68.82
N GLY A 512 -32.80 -0.03 -68.13
CA GLY A 512 -33.72 -1.05 -68.58
C GLY A 512 -33.09 -2.02 -69.56
N THR A 513 -31.75 -2.11 -69.59
CA THR A 513 -31.02 -3.04 -70.44
C THR A 513 -29.77 -3.59 -69.75
N ILE A 514 -29.40 -4.84 -70.01
CA ILE A 514 -28.16 -5.44 -69.49
C ILE A 514 -26.94 -4.53 -69.75
N ASN A 515 -26.18 -4.27 -68.69
CA ASN A 515 -24.97 -3.45 -68.69
C ASN A 515 -23.97 -3.86 -69.78
N VAL A 516 -23.29 -2.85 -70.33
CA VAL A 516 -22.20 -3.09 -71.29
C VAL A 516 -21.08 -3.86 -70.61
N GLY A 517 -20.72 -5.04 -71.17
CA GLY A 517 -19.65 -5.89 -70.64
C GLY A 517 -20.11 -6.93 -69.62
N GLN A 518 -21.42 -7.04 -69.38
CA GLN A 518 -22.02 -8.13 -68.62
C GLN A 518 -22.43 -9.26 -69.57
N ILE A 519 -21.97 -10.48 -69.29
CA ILE A 519 -22.26 -11.68 -70.10
C ILE A 519 -22.87 -12.74 -69.20
N TYR A 520 -24.15 -13.05 -69.42
CA TYR A 520 -24.82 -14.10 -68.66
C TYR A 520 -24.55 -15.49 -69.23
N ILE A 521 -24.17 -16.42 -68.35
CA ILE A 521 -24.11 -17.85 -68.63
C ILE A 521 -25.36 -18.48 -68.04
N ALA A 522 -26.09 -19.27 -68.84
CA ALA A 522 -27.24 -20.02 -68.31
C ALA A 522 -26.75 -21.00 -67.21
N PRO A 523 -27.44 -21.11 -66.06
CA PRO A 523 -26.99 -21.96 -64.97
C PRO A 523 -26.79 -23.39 -65.46
N THR A 524 -25.55 -23.88 -65.40
CA THR A 524 -25.29 -25.32 -65.57
C THR A 524 -25.80 -25.99 -64.31
N THR A 525 -26.86 -26.79 -64.41
CA THR A 525 -27.34 -27.60 -63.30
C THR A 525 -26.22 -28.56 -62.89
N SER A 526 -25.45 -28.21 -61.86
CA SER A 526 -24.70 -29.20 -61.09
C SER A 526 -25.73 -29.97 -60.27
N SER A 527 -26.44 -30.89 -60.92
CA SER A 527 -27.38 -31.78 -60.25
C SER A 527 -26.61 -32.87 -59.54
N THR A 528 -26.87 -33.07 -58.26
CA THR A 528 -26.63 -34.37 -57.63
C THR A 528 -27.56 -35.37 -58.29
N ASP A 529 -27.02 -36.34 -59.03
CA ASP A 529 -27.82 -37.38 -59.68
C ASP A 529 -28.43 -38.31 -58.61
N VAL A 530 -29.75 -38.24 -58.45
CA VAL A 530 -30.49 -39.07 -57.51
C VAL A 530 -31.11 -40.26 -58.25
N TYR A 531 -30.71 -41.48 -57.87
CA TYR A 531 -31.24 -42.72 -58.47
C TYR A 531 -32.47 -43.21 -57.71
N LEU A 532 -33.57 -43.47 -58.43
CA LEU A 532 -34.77 -44.08 -57.87
C LEU A 532 -34.54 -45.58 -57.59
N ASP A 533 -35.05 -46.06 -56.46
CA ASP A 533 -35.13 -47.46 -56.12
C ASP A 533 -36.21 -48.20 -56.93
N ALA A 534 -36.33 -49.51 -56.72
CA ALA A 534 -37.31 -50.36 -57.42
C ALA A 534 -38.78 -49.99 -57.14
N ASN A 535 -39.07 -49.17 -56.13
CA ASN A 535 -40.39 -48.69 -55.77
C ASN A 535 -40.64 -47.25 -56.26
N GLY A 536 -39.68 -46.62 -56.95
CA GLY A 536 -39.78 -45.24 -57.43
C GLY A 536 -39.48 -44.19 -56.36
N MET A 537 -38.86 -44.58 -55.24
CA MET A 537 -38.43 -43.68 -54.17
C MET A 537 -36.93 -43.41 -54.27
N ALA A 538 -36.47 -42.25 -53.82
CA ALA A 538 -35.05 -42.03 -53.58
C ALA A 538 -34.82 -41.45 -52.20
N SER A 539 -33.66 -41.79 -51.63
CA SER A 539 -33.18 -41.25 -50.36
C SER A 539 -31.88 -40.51 -50.67
N VAL A 540 -31.79 -39.26 -50.21
CA VAL A 540 -30.57 -38.45 -50.28
C VAL A 540 -30.16 -38.19 -48.84
N ASP A 541 -28.89 -38.40 -48.54
CA ASP A 541 -28.35 -37.99 -47.24
C ASP A 541 -28.29 -36.46 -47.23
N PRO A 542 -28.88 -35.77 -46.24
CA PRO A 542 -28.77 -34.31 -46.13
C PRO A 542 -27.32 -33.82 -46.15
N ASN A 543 -26.36 -34.61 -45.68
CA ASN A 543 -24.94 -34.25 -45.73
C ASN A 543 -24.38 -34.21 -47.16
N ASP A 544 -24.97 -34.94 -48.10
CA ASP A 544 -24.62 -34.90 -49.52
C ASP A 544 -25.15 -33.61 -50.20
N LEU A 545 -25.88 -32.77 -49.47
CA LEU A 545 -26.44 -31.50 -49.92
C LEU A 545 -25.78 -30.29 -49.24
N LEU A 546 -24.78 -30.48 -48.37
CA LEU A 546 -24.10 -29.41 -47.66
C LEU A 546 -22.69 -29.14 -48.23
N VAL A 547 -22.32 -27.86 -48.29
CA VAL A 547 -20.96 -27.38 -48.63
C VAL A 547 -20.16 -27.11 -47.34
N SER A 548 -20.76 -26.39 -46.40
CA SER A 548 -20.15 -26.07 -45.11
C SER A 548 -21.22 -25.68 -44.08
N VAL A 549 -20.89 -25.85 -42.80
CA VAL A 549 -21.63 -25.25 -41.69
C VAL A 549 -20.61 -24.53 -40.81
N ASP A 550 -20.79 -23.23 -40.62
CA ASP A 550 -19.95 -22.40 -39.75
C ASP A 550 -20.57 -22.41 -38.34
N GLU A 551 -19.99 -23.24 -37.47
CA GLU A 551 -20.42 -23.42 -36.08
C GLU A 551 -19.28 -24.00 -35.24
N ALA A 552 -18.97 -23.39 -34.09
CA ALA A 552 -17.84 -23.77 -33.26
C ALA A 552 -18.12 -25.02 -32.41
N CYS A 553 -19.37 -25.20 -31.94
CA CYS A 553 -19.72 -26.26 -30.99
C CYS A 553 -20.45 -27.47 -31.58
N GLY A 554 -20.36 -27.61 -32.90
CA GLY A 554 -20.92 -28.71 -33.64
C GLY A 554 -22.40 -28.51 -33.95
N TYR A 555 -22.85 -29.17 -35.01
CA TYR A 555 -24.20 -29.03 -35.54
C TYR A 555 -24.80 -30.41 -35.85
N THR A 556 -26.12 -30.45 -35.95
CA THR A 556 -26.86 -31.60 -36.47
C THR A 556 -27.68 -31.15 -37.66
N VAL A 557 -27.58 -31.90 -38.75
CA VAL A 557 -28.28 -31.66 -40.02
C VAL A 557 -29.62 -32.37 -40.05
#